data_AF-A0A1C5WR53-F1
#
_entry.id   AF-A0A1C5WR53-F1
#
_cell.length_a   1.000
_cell.length_b   1.000
_cell.length_c   1.000
_cell.angle_alpha   90.00
_cell.angle_beta   90.00
_cell.angle_gamma   90.00
#
_symmetry.space_group_name_H-M   'P 1'
#
loop_
_entity.id
_entity.type
_entity.pdbx_description
1 polymer ?
#
loop_
_entity_poly.entity_id
_entity_poly.type
_entity_poly.pdbx_seq_one_letter_code
_entity_poly.pdbx_strand_id
1 'polypeptide(L)'
;MKKFPSILFVFSLLFMLTACSSSADPSQESSGQTTSPSSQQDSVSVSNAVLESESTESEQSANNTLIVYFSRWGNTEYPSDVDAITSASIVVDNNSRYGTTEYVANMIAENVGGDLHRIETVTPYTADFDELRDVNHDEMSRNYLPELKESNLDISAYDTVFIGYPVWATDVPQAVLSFLKEYDLSGKTVIPFCTHDGYGAGNSYQTIAEASHAAVSLEGIAIEAKDVPNAQDAVSSWLADIGISKSEVQTGTPIKITVGEVSLDGILYDTELAEEIKTYFPLTISMVGYGGREYYGGVEFYPEHLEGGQKNFENGDITYCEAHHNMAIFYAQTDNPVLSVDVIPIGRVTSDLSVFENLDSREEVIFSLAE
;
A
#
# COMPACT_ATOMS: atom_id res chain seq x y z
N MET A 1 52.79 -13.83 -23.96
CA MET A 1 53.05 -14.05 -25.41
C MET A 1 51.82 -14.79 -25.96
N LYS A 2 51.00 -14.37 -26.93
CA LYS A 2 50.93 -13.32 -27.97
C LYS A 2 49.42 -13.12 -28.25
N LYS A 3 48.90 -11.88 -28.15
CA LYS A 3 48.42 -10.98 -29.23
C LYS A 3 46.97 -11.20 -29.73
N PHE A 4 46.13 -10.20 -29.45
CA PHE A 4 44.88 -9.84 -30.15
C PHE A 4 45.14 -9.38 -31.60
N PRO A 5 44.08 -9.27 -32.43
CA PRO A 5 43.68 -7.90 -32.81
C PRO A 5 42.17 -7.63 -32.87
N SER A 6 41.85 -6.38 -32.56
CA SER A 6 40.59 -5.65 -32.79
C SER A 6 40.25 -5.50 -34.28
N ILE A 7 38.95 -5.46 -34.61
CA ILE A 7 38.45 -4.89 -35.86
C ILE A 7 37.38 -3.85 -35.54
N LEU A 8 37.68 -2.63 -35.98
CA LEU A 8 36.91 -1.39 -35.93
C LEU A 8 36.20 -1.26 -37.30
N PHE A 9 34.89 -1.04 -37.34
CA PHE A 9 34.20 -0.65 -38.59
C PHE A 9 33.60 0.73 -38.43
N VAL A 10 34.23 1.69 -39.11
CA VAL A 10 33.78 3.07 -39.30
C VAL A 10 33.09 3.11 -40.66
N PHE A 11 31.85 3.57 -40.72
CA PHE A 11 31.27 4.09 -41.96
C PHE A 11 30.75 5.51 -41.71
N SER A 12 31.50 6.46 -42.26
CA SER A 12 31.10 7.85 -42.45
C SER A 12 30.63 7.98 -43.90
N LEU A 13 29.46 8.55 -44.13
CA LEU A 13 29.21 9.29 -45.37
C LEU A 13 28.21 10.43 -45.13
N LEU A 14 28.71 11.64 -45.36
CA LEU A 14 28.01 12.91 -45.44
C LEU A 14 26.93 12.91 -46.53
N PHE A 15 25.82 13.62 -46.28
CA PHE A 15 25.29 14.58 -47.24
C PHE A 15 24.76 15.82 -46.50
N MET A 16 25.38 16.95 -46.82
CA MET A 16 24.90 18.31 -46.57
C MET A 16 23.71 18.61 -47.49
N LEU A 17 22.75 19.41 -47.03
CA LEU A 17 22.37 20.68 -47.67
C LEU A 17 21.42 21.48 -46.75
N THR A 18 21.84 22.72 -46.52
CA THR A 18 21.20 23.82 -45.81
C THR A 18 20.07 24.47 -46.62
N ALA A 19 19.02 24.93 -45.94
CA ALA A 19 18.29 26.13 -46.34
C ALA A 19 17.58 26.76 -45.13
N CYS A 20 18.06 27.93 -44.71
CA CYS A 20 17.37 28.85 -43.81
C CYS A 20 16.36 29.69 -44.62
N SER A 21 15.24 30.07 -44.00
CA SER A 21 14.58 31.35 -44.30
C SER A 21 13.54 31.69 -43.23
N SER A 22 13.89 32.65 -42.37
CA SER A 22 12.96 33.45 -41.56
C SER A 22 12.79 34.82 -42.21
N SER A 23 11.58 35.39 -42.18
CA SER A 23 11.34 36.85 -42.17
C SER A 23 9.86 37.14 -41.89
N ALA A 24 9.64 38.15 -41.06
CA ALA A 24 8.36 38.69 -40.62
C ALA A 24 7.77 39.70 -41.64
N ASP A 25 6.43 39.87 -41.53
CA ASP A 25 5.48 40.97 -41.84
C ASP A 25 5.93 42.21 -42.64
N PRO A 26 5.05 42.93 -43.40
CA PRO A 26 3.83 43.56 -42.84
C PRO A 26 2.60 43.80 -43.77
N SER A 27 1.43 43.96 -43.11
CA SER A 27 0.35 44.96 -43.31
C SER A 27 -0.40 45.18 -44.64
N GLN A 28 -1.74 45.12 -44.50
CA GLN A 28 -2.82 46.01 -45.00
C GLN A 28 -3.15 46.18 -46.49
N GLU A 29 -4.41 45.85 -46.81
CA GLU A 29 -5.49 46.64 -47.48
C GLU A 29 -6.64 45.66 -47.80
N SER A 30 -7.92 45.97 -47.99
CA SER A 30 -8.84 47.08 -47.71
C SER A 30 -10.14 46.67 -48.43
N SER A 31 -11.29 46.69 -47.73
CA SER A 31 -12.66 46.93 -48.26
C SER A 31 -13.65 46.39 -47.23
N GLY A 32 -14.73 47.03 -46.80
CA GLY A 32 -15.34 48.30 -47.17
C GLY A 32 -16.75 48.31 -46.57
N GLN A 33 -17.18 49.48 -46.08
CA GLN A 33 -18.57 49.93 -45.92
C GLN A 33 -19.52 49.13 -44.99
N THR A 34 -19.79 49.58 -43.76
CA THR A 34 -20.72 50.67 -43.33
C THR A 34 -22.20 50.32 -43.46
N THR A 35 -22.88 50.13 -42.33
CA THR A 35 -24.05 50.94 -41.89
C THR A 35 -24.38 50.67 -40.42
N SER A 36 -24.36 51.73 -39.61
CA SER A 36 -25.20 51.96 -38.41
C SER A 36 -26.09 53.18 -38.76
N PRO A 37 -27.17 53.57 -38.03
CA PRO A 37 -27.37 53.39 -36.59
C PRO A 37 -28.83 53.15 -36.14
N SER A 38 -29.04 52.86 -34.84
CA SER A 38 -29.84 53.70 -33.94
C SER A 38 -30.27 52.94 -32.68
N SER A 39 -30.02 53.60 -31.56
CA SER A 39 -30.46 53.34 -30.19
C SER A 39 -31.98 53.17 -30.03
N GLN A 40 -32.38 52.28 -29.11
CA GLN A 40 -33.43 52.59 -28.15
C GLN A 40 -33.22 51.81 -26.84
N GLN A 41 -33.57 52.51 -25.78
CA GLN A 41 -33.37 52.26 -24.37
C GLN A 41 -34.67 51.69 -23.83
N ASP A 42 -34.63 50.56 -23.13
CA ASP A 42 -35.70 50.22 -22.18
C ASP A 42 -35.12 49.47 -20.98
N SER A 43 -35.45 50.05 -19.83
CA SER A 43 -35.23 49.61 -18.47
C SER A 43 -36.02 48.34 -18.12
N VAL A 44 -35.50 47.51 -17.20
CA VAL A 44 -36.11 47.19 -15.89
C VAL A 44 -35.50 45.89 -15.31
N SER A 45 -35.22 45.98 -14.00
CA SER A 45 -35.01 44.94 -12.97
C SER A 45 -33.88 43.92 -13.10
N VAL A 46 -32.81 44.25 -12.36
CA VAL A 46 -31.88 43.30 -11.76
C VAL A 46 -32.62 42.55 -10.64
N SER A 47 -32.77 41.23 -10.81
CA SER A 47 -32.99 40.30 -9.70
C SER A 47 -31.70 39.51 -9.53
N ASN A 48 -31.00 39.76 -8.43
CA ASN A 48 -29.87 38.94 -7.98
C ASN A 48 -30.38 37.54 -7.64
N ALA A 49 -30.12 36.57 -8.52
CA ALA A 49 -30.04 35.17 -8.12
C ALA A 49 -28.55 34.88 -7.87
N VAL A 50 -28.21 34.78 -6.59
CA VAL A 50 -26.95 34.21 -6.12
C VAL A 50 -26.96 32.76 -6.59
N LEU A 51 -26.09 32.43 -7.54
CA LEU A 51 -25.73 31.05 -7.83
C LEU A 51 -24.72 30.65 -6.75
N GLU A 52 -25.21 29.95 -5.74
CA GLU A 52 -24.38 29.14 -4.86
C GLU A 52 -23.63 28.13 -5.75
N SER A 53 -22.32 28.30 -5.81
CA SER A 53 -21.43 27.26 -6.28
C SER A 53 -21.48 26.14 -5.25
N GLU A 54 -22.15 25.03 -5.59
CA GLU A 54 -21.91 23.75 -4.94
C GLU A 54 -20.43 23.39 -5.18
N SER A 55 -19.58 23.74 -4.22
CA SER A 55 -18.33 23.05 -4.02
C SER A 55 -18.70 21.65 -3.56
N THR A 56 -18.67 20.70 -4.50
CA THR A 56 -18.56 19.29 -4.16
C THR A 56 -17.19 19.14 -3.50
N GLU A 57 -17.16 19.27 -2.18
CA GLU A 57 -16.10 18.71 -1.36
C GLU A 57 -16.10 17.22 -1.68
N SER A 58 -15.11 16.79 -2.46
CA SER A 58 -14.78 15.38 -2.56
C SER A 58 -14.36 14.98 -1.16
N GLU A 59 -15.23 14.25 -0.47
CA GLU A 59 -14.90 13.46 0.70
C GLU A 59 -13.59 12.73 0.40
N GLN A 60 -12.55 13.12 1.11
CA GLN A 60 -11.27 12.44 1.09
C GLN A 60 -11.50 11.13 1.84
N SER A 61 -12.08 10.16 1.13
CA SER A 61 -12.17 8.77 1.55
C SER A 61 -10.81 8.37 2.09
N ALA A 62 -10.78 7.80 3.30
CA ALA A 62 -9.57 7.18 3.81
C ALA A 62 -9.06 6.21 2.72
N ASN A 63 -7.89 6.51 2.14
CA ASN A 63 -7.34 5.74 1.01
C ASN A 63 -7.02 4.31 1.50
N ASN A 64 -7.99 3.42 1.39
CA ASN A 64 -7.83 2.04 1.80
C ASN A 64 -6.88 1.35 0.81
N THR A 65 -5.79 0.82 1.37
CA THR A 65 -4.71 0.19 0.59
C THR A 65 -4.81 -1.32 0.70
N LEU A 66 -4.78 -2.00 -0.44
CA LEU A 66 -4.61 -3.44 -0.55
C LEU A 66 -3.20 -3.75 -1.07
N ILE A 67 -2.48 -4.63 -0.39
CA ILE A 67 -1.23 -5.21 -0.87
C ILE A 67 -1.50 -6.66 -1.26
N VAL A 68 -1.76 -6.87 -2.56
CA VAL A 68 -1.91 -8.20 -3.12
C VAL A 68 -0.58 -8.72 -3.65
N TYR A 69 -0.25 -9.99 -3.40
CA TYR A 69 1.00 -10.58 -3.89
C TYR A 69 0.85 -12.06 -4.26
N PHE A 70 1.51 -12.45 -5.35
CA PHE A 70 1.83 -13.85 -5.63
C PHE A 70 3.26 -14.12 -5.18
N SER A 71 3.45 -15.22 -4.45
CA SER A 71 4.77 -15.72 -4.06
C SER A 71 4.87 -17.21 -4.36
N ARG A 72 6.04 -17.66 -4.81
CA ARG A 72 6.31 -19.09 -5.01
C ARG A 72 6.18 -19.84 -3.68
N TRP A 73 6.77 -19.30 -2.61
CA TRP A 73 6.49 -19.77 -1.25
C TRP A 73 5.02 -19.51 -0.90
N GLY A 74 4.31 -20.54 -0.45
CA GLY A 74 2.85 -20.53 -0.29
C GLY A 74 2.08 -21.11 -1.48
N ASN A 75 2.68 -21.13 -2.68
CA ASN A 75 2.11 -21.72 -3.90
C ASN A 75 2.89 -22.95 -4.40
N THR A 76 3.81 -23.49 -3.60
CA THR A 76 4.65 -24.64 -3.97
C THR A 76 4.72 -25.62 -2.81
N GLU A 77 4.58 -26.91 -3.10
CA GLU A 77 4.77 -27.98 -2.13
C GLU A 77 6.26 -28.33 -2.01
N TYR A 78 6.95 -27.61 -1.14
CA TYR A 78 8.36 -27.87 -0.88
C TYR A 78 8.57 -29.13 -0.01
N PRO A 79 9.61 -29.94 -0.28
CA PRO A 79 10.09 -30.95 0.65
C PRO A 79 10.46 -30.32 2.01
N SER A 80 10.26 -31.08 3.10
CA SER A 80 10.51 -30.60 4.46
C SER A 80 11.97 -30.20 4.74
N ASP A 81 12.91 -30.67 3.93
CA ASP A 81 14.35 -30.42 4.04
C ASP A 81 14.85 -29.33 3.07
N VAL A 82 13.96 -28.59 2.42
CA VAL A 82 14.38 -27.48 1.55
C VAL A 82 15.18 -26.44 2.33
N ASP A 83 16.40 -26.14 1.90
CA ASP A 83 17.21 -25.06 2.46
C ASP A 83 16.86 -23.75 1.77
N ALA A 84 16.72 -22.67 2.54
CA ALA A 84 16.49 -21.34 1.98
C ALA A 84 17.73 -20.81 1.24
N ILE A 85 18.94 -21.22 1.66
CA ILE A 85 20.19 -20.81 0.99
C ILE A 85 20.22 -21.30 -0.46
N THR A 86 19.58 -22.44 -0.75
CA THR A 86 19.53 -23.02 -2.10
C THR A 86 18.29 -22.63 -2.89
N SER A 87 17.29 -22.03 -2.23
CA SER A 87 16.04 -21.59 -2.87
C SER A 87 15.99 -20.08 -2.96
N ALA A 88 16.32 -19.54 -4.14
CA ALA A 88 16.37 -18.10 -4.41
C ALA A 88 15.05 -17.33 -4.18
N SER A 89 13.94 -18.03 -3.91
CA SER A 89 12.63 -17.43 -3.63
C SER A 89 12.22 -17.45 -2.16
N ILE A 90 13.11 -17.87 -1.24
CA ILE A 90 12.82 -18.00 0.20
C ILE A 90 13.77 -17.12 1.01
N VAL A 91 13.20 -16.33 1.92
CA VAL A 91 13.91 -15.57 2.95
C VAL A 91 13.68 -16.26 4.30
N VAL A 92 14.74 -16.36 5.10
CA VAL A 92 14.65 -16.80 6.51
C VAL A 92 14.86 -15.58 7.39
N ASP A 93 13.86 -15.28 8.21
CA ASP A 93 13.90 -14.19 9.17
C ASP A 93 13.24 -14.65 10.48
N ASN A 94 13.87 -14.39 11.62
CA ASN A 94 13.41 -14.78 12.96
C ASN A 94 12.87 -16.22 13.06
N ASN A 95 13.60 -17.20 12.50
CA ASN A 95 13.22 -18.62 12.44
C ASN A 95 11.97 -18.95 11.60
N SER A 96 11.38 -17.97 10.93
CA SER A 96 10.27 -18.12 9.97
C SER A 96 10.78 -18.07 8.54
N ARG A 97 9.98 -18.61 7.60
CA ARG A 97 10.27 -18.65 6.17
C ARG A 97 9.21 -17.89 5.41
N TYR A 98 9.68 -17.00 4.54
CA TYR A 98 8.85 -16.14 3.72
C TYR A 98 9.24 -16.30 2.27
N GLY A 99 8.30 -16.05 1.36
CA GLY A 99 8.65 -15.76 -0.02
C GLY A 99 9.37 -14.43 -0.14
N THR A 100 10.25 -14.26 -1.13
CA THR A 100 10.88 -12.96 -1.39
C THR A 100 9.85 -11.86 -1.66
N THR A 101 8.83 -12.14 -2.47
CA THR A 101 7.75 -11.19 -2.76
C THR A 101 6.86 -10.93 -1.55
N GLU A 102 6.57 -11.97 -0.76
CA GLU A 102 5.84 -11.84 0.51
C GLU A 102 6.58 -10.93 1.49
N TYR A 103 7.90 -11.07 1.57
CA TYR A 103 8.74 -10.25 2.42
C TYR A 103 8.64 -8.77 2.01
N VAL A 104 8.73 -8.46 0.72
CA VAL A 104 8.54 -7.08 0.21
C VAL A 104 7.10 -6.58 0.46
N ALA A 105 6.09 -7.43 0.31
CA ALA A 105 4.71 -7.08 0.62
C ALA A 105 4.53 -6.64 2.09
N ASN A 106 5.16 -7.37 3.03
CA ASN A 106 5.19 -7.01 4.44
C ASN A 106 5.90 -5.67 4.66
N MET A 107 7.02 -5.41 4.00
CA MET A 107 7.71 -4.10 4.09
C MET A 107 6.81 -2.94 3.63
N ILE A 108 6.06 -3.14 2.55
CA ILE A 108 5.11 -2.14 2.06
C ILE A 108 4.03 -1.92 3.13
N ALA A 109 3.40 -2.99 3.62
CA ALA A 109 2.38 -2.92 4.66
C ALA A 109 2.88 -2.24 5.94
N GLU A 110 4.13 -2.49 6.36
CA GLU A 110 4.75 -1.81 7.51
C GLU A 110 4.94 -0.30 7.28
N ASN A 111 5.25 0.11 6.05
CA ASN A 111 5.46 1.52 5.70
C ASN A 111 4.14 2.28 5.53
N VAL A 112 3.11 1.67 4.94
CA VAL A 112 1.90 2.39 4.51
C VAL A 112 0.60 1.93 5.18
N GLY A 113 0.65 0.85 5.97
CA GLY A 113 -0.52 0.13 6.43
C GLY A 113 -1.17 -0.68 5.29
N GLY A 114 -2.43 -1.03 5.44
CA GLY A 114 -3.22 -1.73 4.43
C GLY A 114 -3.29 -3.24 4.61
N ASP A 115 -4.22 -3.85 3.89
CA ASP A 115 -4.51 -5.27 4.02
C ASP A 115 -3.61 -6.11 3.11
N LEU A 116 -3.08 -7.22 3.63
CA LEU A 116 -2.31 -8.18 2.85
C LEU A 116 -3.21 -9.27 2.27
N HIS A 117 -3.08 -9.52 0.97
CA HIS A 117 -3.79 -10.60 0.29
C HIS A 117 -2.84 -11.44 -0.57
N ARG A 118 -2.67 -12.72 -0.22
CA ARG A 118 -1.86 -13.64 -1.02
C ARG A 118 -2.69 -14.26 -2.14
N ILE A 119 -2.23 -14.13 -3.38
CA ILE A 119 -2.75 -14.88 -4.53
C ILE A 119 -2.32 -16.34 -4.38
N GLU A 120 -3.29 -17.23 -4.20
CA GLU A 120 -3.06 -18.67 -4.07
C GLU A 120 -3.75 -19.44 -5.19
N THR A 121 -3.01 -20.30 -5.89
CA THR A 121 -3.59 -21.22 -6.87
C THR A 121 -4.22 -22.43 -6.17
N VAL A 122 -5.30 -22.97 -6.76
CA VAL A 122 -5.91 -24.22 -6.27
C VAL A 122 -4.94 -25.39 -6.41
N THR A 123 -4.25 -25.47 -7.55
CA THR A 123 -3.20 -26.46 -7.80
C THR A 123 -1.83 -25.85 -7.48
N PRO A 124 -1.09 -26.37 -6.49
CA PRO A 124 0.25 -25.89 -6.18
C PRO A 124 1.22 -26.15 -7.35
N TYR A 125 2.19 -25.26 -7.51
CA TYR A 125 3.30 -25.46 -8.43
C TYR A 125 4.32 -26.47 -7.87
N THR A 126 5.08 -27.07 -8.78
CA THR A 126 6.17 -28.00 -8.45
C THR A 126 7.37 -27.29 -7.79
N ALA A 127 8.03 -28.00 -6.88
CA ALA A 127 9.27 -27.55 -6.24
C ALA A 127 10.49 -27.69 -7.17
N ASP A 128 10.43 -28.54 -8.19
CA ASP A 128 11.49 -28.69 -9.18
C ASP A 128 11.56 -27.46 -10.11
N PHE A 129 12.74 -26.87 -10.24
CA PHE A 129 12.90 -25.62 -10.99
C PHE A 129 12.71 -25.81 -12.51
N ASP A 130 13.22 -26.91 -13.06
CA ASP A 130 13.12 -27.16 -14.51
C ASP A 130 11.67 -27.49 -14.89
N GLU A 131 10.98 -28.28 -14.08
CA GLU A 131 9.56 -28.57 -14.27
C GLU A 131 8.71 -27.30 -14.10
N LEU A 132 9.01 -26.45 -13.10
CA LEU A 132 8.31 -25.17 -12.93
C LEU A 132 8.49 -24.25 -14.13
N ARG A 133 9.71 -24.17 -14.67
CA ARG A 133 9.99 -23.39 -15.89
C ARG A 133 9.15 -23.90 -17.06
N ASP A 134 9.05 -25.22 -17.23
CA ASP A 134 8.29 -25.82 -18.32
C ASP A 134 6.77 -25.60 -18.14
N VAL A 135 6.24 -25.70 -16.92
CA VAL A 135 4.86 -25.33 -16.58
C VAL A 135 4.59 -23.87 -16.92
N ASN A 136 5.42 -22.94 -16.42
CA ASN A 136 5.25 -21.51 -16.70
C ASN A 136 5.25 -21.21 -18.21
N HIS A 137 6.15 -21.83 -18.98
CA HIS A 137 6.18 -21.64 -20.44
C HIS A 137 4.94 -22.21 -21.14
N ASP A 138 4.44 -23.37 -20.72
CA ASP A 138 3.19 -23.93 -21.26
C ASP A 138 1.99 -23.03 -20.95
N GLU A 139 1.87 -22.57 -19.70
CA GLU A 139 0.79 -21.67 -19.29
C GLU A 139 0.79 -20.37 -20.09
N MET A 140 1.95 -19.71 -20.20
CA MET A 140 2.12 -18.50 -21.01
C MET A 140 1.78 -18.75 -22.48
N SER A 141 2.26 -19.85 -23.08
CA SER A 141 2.05 -20.15 -24.50
C SER A 141 0.58 -20.36 -24.88
N ARG A 142 -0.23 -20.84 -23.93
CA ARG A 142 -1.65 -21.12 -24.12
C ARG A 142 -2.56 -20.05 -23.52
N ASN A 143 -2.01 -18.98 -22.93
CA ASN A 143 -2.74 -18.02 -22.09
C ASN A 143 -3.62 -18.72 -21.05
N TYR A 144 -3.09 -19.78 -20.44
CA TYR A 144 -3.79 -20.53 -19.41
C TYR A 144 -3.73 -19.74 -18.11
N LEU A 145 -4.90 -19.43 -17.56
CA LEU A 145 -5.05 -18.73 -16.28
C LEU A 145 -5.38 -19.76 -15.20
N PRO A 146 -4.44 -20.06 -14.27
CA PRO A 146 -4.68 -21.00 -13.18
C PRO A 146 -5.87 -20.56 -12.31
N GLU A 147 -6.66 -21.52 -11.85
CA GLU A 147 -7.73 -21.28 -10.89
C GLU A 147 -7.15 -20.85 -9.53
N LEU A 148 -7.72 -19.79 -8.96
CA LEU A 148 -7.34 -19.26 -7.65
C LEU A 148 -8.23 -19.85 -6.55
N LYS A 149 -7.69 -19.95 -5.34
CA LYS A 149 -8.49 -20.31 -4.16
C LYS A 149 -9.50 -19.20 -3.89
N GLU A 150 -10.72 -19.58 -3.51
CA GLU A 150 -11.76 -18.62 -3.15
C GLU A 150 -11.31 -17.71 -1.99
N SER A 151 -11.63 -16.43 -2.10
CA SER A 151 -11.40 -15.42 -1.08
C SER A 151 -12.67 -14.63 -0.79
N ASN A 152 -12.78 -14.09 0.41
CA ASN A 152 -13.80 -13.11 0.80
C ASN A 152 -13.34 -11.66 0.57
N LEU A 153 -12.31 -11.44 -0.24
CA LEU A 153 -11.77 -10.13 -0.57
C LEU A 153 -12.84 -9.26 -1.26
N ASP A 154 -13.17 -8.13 -0.64
CA ASP A 154 -13.99 -7.10 -1.27
C ASP A 154 -13.09 -6.04 -1.90
N ILE A 155 -12.78 -6.21 -3.19
CA ILE A 155 -11.92 -5.27 -3.92
C ILE A 155 -12.51 -3.85 -4.01
N SER A 156 -13.83 -3.71 -3.83
CA SER A 156 -14.48 -2.40 -3.92
C SER A 156 -14.11 -1.48 -2.76
N ALA A 157 -13.68 -2.04 -1.64
CA ALA A 157 -13.30 -1.31 -0.42
C ALA A 157 -11.95 -0.58 -0.51
N TYR A 158 -11.18 -0.76 -1.59
CA TYR A 158 -9.81 -0.24 -1.74
C TYR A 158 -9.67 0.75 -2.90
N ASP A 159 -8.92 1.83 -2.69
CA ASP A 159 -8.63 2.83 -3.72
C ASP A 159 -7.24 2.62 -4.35
N THR A 160 -6.31 2.06 -3.57
CA THR A 160 -4.94 1.77 -3.98
C THR A 160 -4.65 0.28 -3.84
N VAL A 161 -4.10 -0.32 -4.89
CA VAL A 161 -3.79 -1.75 -4.94
C VAL A 161 -2.33 -1.95 -5.38
N PHE A 162 -1.50 -2.40 -4.45
CA PHE A 162 -0.16 -2.89 -4.76
C PHE A 162 -0.23 -4.32 -5.29
N ILE A 163 0.49 -4.63 -6.39
CA ILE A 163 0.49 -5.97 -6.99
C ILE A 163 1.90 -6.52 -7.06
N GLY A 164 2.16 -7.50 -6.20
CA GLY A 164 3.47 -8.14 -5.99
C GLY A 164 3.63 -9.46 -6.73
N TYR A 165 4.79 -9.70 -7.34
CA TYR A 165 5.11 -11.00 -7.93
C TYR A 165 6.61 -11.26 -8.12
N PRO A 166 7.08 -12.52 -8.13
CA PRO A 166 8.36 -12.85 -8.72
C PRO A 166 8.28 -12.71 -10.24
N VAL A 167 9.34 -12.23 -10.90
CA VAL A 167 9.41 -12.19 -12.37
C VAL A 167 9.70 -13.59 -12.90
N TRP A 168 8.78 -14.15 -13.68
CA TRP A 168 8.92 -15.45 -14.34
C TRP A 168 9.00 -15.24 -15.85
N ALA A 169 10.09 -15.69 -16.46
CA ALA A 169 10.35 -15.52 -17.89
C ALA A 169 10.16 -14.07 -18.40
N THR A 170 10.68 -13.09 -17.65
CA THR A 170 10.61 -11.64 -17.92
C THR A 170 9.21 -11.01 -17.83
N ASP A 171 8.24 -11.71 -17.25
CA ASP A 171 6.86 -11.23 -17.09
C ASP A 171 6.25 -11.68 -15.75
N VAL A 172 4.97 -11.38 -15.54
CA VAL A 172 4.19 -11.86 -14.39
C VAL A 172 3.86 -13.36 -14.52
N PRO A 173 3.79 -14.12 -13.41
CA PRO A 173 3.19 -15.45 -13.40
C PRO A 173 1.71 -15.38 -13.82
N GLN A 174 1.20 -16.39 -14.52
CA GLN A 174 -0.19 -16.40 -15.01
C GLN A 174 -1.24 -16.34 -13.88
N ALA A 175 -0.90 -16.77 -12.66
CA ALA A 175 -1.75 -16.61 -11.49
C ALA A 175 -2.07 -15.14 -11.15
N VAL A 176 -1.14 -14.22 -11.43
CA VAL A 176 -1.39 -12.77 -11.26
C VAL A 176 -2.41 -12.27 -12.28
N LEU A 177 -2.36 -12.79 -13.52
CA LEU A 177 -3.35 -12.50 -14.54
C LEU A 177 -4.72 -13.10 -14.21
N SER A 178 -4.77 -14.26 -13.54
CA SER A 178 -6.02 -14.80 -13.00
C SER A 178 -6.65 -13.81 -12.01
N PHE A 179 -5.86 -13.25 -11.09
CA PHE A 179 -6.34 -12.25 -10.12
C PHE A 179 -6.87 -11.00 -10.83
N LEU A 180 -6.11 -10.45 -11.79
CA LEU A 180 -6.52 -9.27 -12.55
C LEU A 180 -7.76 -9.50 -13.43
N LYS A 181 -8.05 -10.76 -13.78
CA LYS A 181 -9.27 -11.14 -14.49
C LYS A 181 -10.48 -11.30 -13.54
N GLU A 182 -10.23 -11.71 -12.30
CA GLU A 182 -11.26 -11.96 -11.29
C GLU A 182 -11.77 -10.66 -10.65
N TYR A 183 -10.88 -9.68 -10.43
CA TYR A 183 -11.20 -8.44 -9.72
C TYR A 183 -11.12 -7.21 -10.64
N ASP A 184 -12.14 -6.35 -10.57
CA ASP A 184 -12.19 -5.10 -11.31
C ASP A 184 -11.41 -4.00 -10.57
N LEU A 185 -10.32 -3.52 -11.18
CA LEU A 185 -9.50 -2.43 -10.66
C LEU A 185 -9.76 -1.10 -11.37
N SER A 186 -10.81 -1.02 -12.20
CA SER A 186 -11.23 0.22 -12.85
C SER A 186 -11.47 1.33 -11.83
N GLY A 187 -10.94 2.53 -12.08
CA GLY A 187 -11.07 3.66 -11.17
C GLY A 187 -10.03 3.69 -10.04
N LYS A 188 -9.25 2.62 -9.83
CA LYS A 188 -8.26 2.52 -8.75
C LYS A 188 -6.86 2.96 -9.19
N THR A 189 -5.97 3.13 -8.21
CA THR A 189 -4.53 3.25 -8.41
C THR A 189 -3.87 1.89 -8.27
N VAL A 190 -3.09 1.47 -9.26
CA VAL A 190 -2.34 0.21 -9.24
C VAL A 190 -0.84 0.45 -9.22
N ILE A 191 -0.14 -0.25 -8.34
CA ILE A 191 1.29 -0.07 -8.09
C ILE A 191 1.98 -1.45 -8.15
N PRO A 192 2.66 -1.81 -9.24
CA PRO A 192 3.32 -3.10 -9.30
C PRO A 192 4.61 -3.10 -8.46
N PHE A 193 4.94 -4.24 -7.87
CA PHE A 193 6.27 -4.47 -7.32
C PHE A 193 6.71 -5.89 -7.64
N CYS A 194 8.00 -6.11 -7.84
CA CYS A 194 8.47 -7.43 -8.19
C CYS A 194 9.81 -7.79 -7.59
N THR A 195 9.99 -9.09 -7.36
CA THR A 195 11.30 -9.66 -7.07
C THR A 195 11.85 -10.39 -8.30
N HIS A 196 13.16 -10.32 -8.53
CA HIS A 196 13.78 -10.91 -9.72
C HIS A 196 15.18 -11.44 -9.45
N ASP A 197 15.76 -12.19 -10.40
CA ASP A 197 17.12 -12.73 -10.30
C ASP A 197 18.02 -12.09 -11.37
N GLY A 198 18.15 -10.75 -11.33
CA GLY A 198 19.04 -9.96 -12.20
C GLY A 198 18.45 -9.35 -13.49
N TYR A 199 17.18 -9.61 -13.85
CA TYR A 199 16.58 -9.10 -15.10
C TYR A 199 15.72 -7.83 -14.95
N GLY A 200 15.55 -7.31 -13.74
CA GLY A 200 14.59 -6.26 -13.46
C GLY A 200 13.15 -6.72 -13.67
N ALA A 201 12.25 -5.77 -13.89
CA ALA A 201 10.82 -6.04 -14.10
C ALA A 201 10.48 -6.69 -15.45
N GLY A 202 11.38 -6.66 -16.45
CA GLY A 202 11.06 -7.11 -17.80
C GLY A 202 9.85 -6.37 -18.39
N ASN A 203 8.89 -7.11 -18.95
CA ASN A 203 7.63 -6.57 -19.46
C ASN A 203 6.53 -6.46 -18.39
N SER A 204 6.78 -6.98 -17.18
CA SER A 204 5.73 -7.23 -16.20
C SER A 204 4.93 -5.97 -15.80
N TYR A 205 5.57 -4.81 -15.65
CA TYR A 205 4.86 -3.57 -15.33
C TYR A 205 3.89 -3.15 -16.43
N GLN A 206 4.30 -3.31 -17.70
CA GLN A 206 3.41 -3.04 -18.82
C GLN A 206 2.24 -4.03 -18.82
N THR A 207 2.51 -5.32 -18.60
CA THR A 207 1.47 -6.35 -18.48
C THR A 207 0.46 -6.02 -17.39
N ILE A 208 0.90 -5.60 -16.20
CA ILE A 208 0.03 -5.17 -15.10
C ILE A 208 -0.80 -3.94 -15.50
N ALA A 209 -0.16 -2.91 -16.07
CA ALA A 209 -0.85 -1.69 -16.48
C ALA A 209 -1.95 -1.97 -17.51
N GLU A 210 -1.71 -2.88 -18.46
CA GLU A 210 -2.67 -3.27 -19.48
C GLU A 210 -3.80 -4.15 -18.92
N ALA A 211 -3.48 -5.17 -18.11
CA ALA A 211 -4.44 -6.15 -17.61
C ALA A 211 -5.28 -5.63 -16.44
N SER A 212 -4.81 -4.65 -15.67
CA SER A 212 -5.55 -4.10 -14.52
C SER A 212 -6.70 -3.19 -14.90
N HIS A 213 -6.65 -2.54 -16.06
CA HIS A 213 -7.61 -1.50 -16.46
C HIS A 213 -7.77 -0.36 -15.43
N ALA A 214 -6.76 -0.17 -14.58
CA ALA A 214 -6.76 0.84 -13.52
C ALA A 214 -6.83 2.26 -14.10
N ALA A 215 -7.35 3.20 -13.31
CA ALA A 215 -7.37 4.61 -13.70
C ALA A 215 -5.96 5.21 -13.71
N VAL A 216 -5.14 4.79 -12.74
CA VAL A 216 -3.76 5.23 -12.59
C VAL A 216 -2.89 4.00 -12.37
N SER A 217 -1.74 3.95 -13.05
CA SER A 217 -0.67 2.99 -12.75
C SER A 217 0.60 3.76 -12.43
N LEU A 218 1.09 3.63 -11.19
CA LEU A 218 2.31 4.31 -10.75
C LEU A 218 3.56 3.46 -11.03
N GLU A 219 4.73 4.08 -10.92
CA GLU A 219 6.00 3.40 -11.09
C GLU A 219 6.22 2.34 -9.99
N GLY A 220 6.61 1.14 -10.41
CA GLY A 220 6.89 0.02 -9.52
C GLY A 220 8.34 -0.06 -9.05
N ILE A 221 8.58 -0.90 -8.04
CA ILE A 221 9.94 -1.27 -7.58
C ILE A 221 10.30 -2.70 -7.97
N ALA A 222 11.53 -2.87 -8.49
CA ALA A 222 12.10 -4.18 -8.84
C ALA A 222 13.29 -4.45 -7.94
N ILE A 223 13.23 -5.53 -7.16
CA ILE A 223 14.23 -5.86 -6.15
C ILE A 223 14.85 -7.21 -6.50
N GLU A 224 16.19 -7.27 -6.58
CA GLU A 224 16.86 -8.56 -6.74
C GLU A 224 16.60 -9.43 -5.51
N ALA A 225 16.29 -10.71 -5.72
CA ALA A 225 15.91 -11.65 -4.67
C ALA A 225 16.94 -11.73 -3.53
N LYS A 226 18.24 -11.65 -3.87
CA LYS A 226 19.35 -11.65 -2.90
C LYS A 226 19.40 -10.39 -2.03
N ASP A 227 18.83 -9.28 -2.51
CA ASP A 227 18.87 -7.97 -1.86
C ASP A 227 17.61 -7.71 -1.01
N VAL A 228 16.54 -8.49 -1.21
CA VAL A 228 15.27 -8.42 -0.46
C VAL A 228 15.46 -8.34 1.06
N PRO A 229 16.31 -9.16 1.73
CA PRO A 229 16.48 -9.07 3.18
C PRO A 229 16.97 -7.72 3.70
N ASN A 230 17.57 -6.89 2.84
CA ASN A 230 18.10 -5.56 3.20
C ASN A 230 17.36 -4.43 2.48
N ALA A 231 16.17 -4.69 1.91
CA ALA A 231 15.50 -3.76 1.01
C ALA A 231 14.62 -2.70 1.71
N GLN A 232 14.55 -2.67 3.04
CA GLN A 232 13.66 -1.78 3.79
C GLN A 232 13.82 -0.31 3.39
N ASP A 233 15.05 0.19 3.36
CA ASP A 233 15.34 1.60 3.00
C ASP A 233 14.96 1.90 1.55
N ALA A 234 15.16 0.92 0.65
CA ALA A 234 14.82 1.07 -0.76
C ALA A 234 13.30 1.10 -0.97
N VAL A 235 12.55 0.23 -0.28
CA VAL A 235 11.08 0.22 -0.31
C VAL A 235 10.54 1.54 0.26
N SER A 236 11.04 1.98 1.41
CA SER A 236 10.61 3.23 2.04
C SER A 236 10.89 4.45 1.16
N SER A 237 12.07 4.53 0.55
CA SER A 237 12.43 5.62 -0.36
C SER A 237 11.55 5.63 -1.62
N TRP A 238 11.33 4.45 -2.23
CA TRP A 238 10.47 4.33 -3.41
C TRP A 238 9.04 4.77 -3.12
N LEU A 239 8.45 4.33 -2.01
CA LEU A 239 7.10 4.72 -1.59
C LEU A 239 6.99 6.25 -1.47
N ALA A 240 7.97 6.90 -0.84
CA ALA A 240 8.03 8.35 -0.75
C ALA A 240 8.13 9.03 -2.13
N ASP A 241 8.95 8.49 -3.04
CA ASP A 241 9.15 9.03 -4.39
C ASP A 241 7.87 8.97 -5.24
N ILE A 242 7.07 7.92 -5.09
CA ILE A 242 5.77 7.79 -5.79
C ILE A 242 4.62 8.50 -5.06
N GLY A 243 4.92 9.24 -4.00
CA GLY A 243 3.92 10.00 -3.23
C GLY A 243 3.01 9.14 -2.37
N ILE A 244 3.39 7.88 -2.11
CA ILE A 244 2.72 7.02 -1.14
C ILE A 244 3.49 7.10 0.17
N SER A 245 3.07 8.00 1.05
CA SER A 245 3.46 7.95 2.45
C SER A 245 2.46 7.11 3.23
N LYS A 246 2.87 6.64 4.41
CA LYS A 246 1.92 6.27 5.46
C LYS A 246 0.80 7.30 5.48
N SER A 247 -0.47 6.86 5.46
CA SER A 247 -1.62 7.73 5.73
C SER A 247 -1.19 8.69 6.83
N GLU A 248 -1.29 9.99 6.52
CA GLU A 248 -0.65 11.10 7.22
C GLU A 248 -0.46 10.78 8.70
N VAL A 249 0.75 11.01 9.23
CA VAL A 249 1.01 11.03 10.69
C VAL A 249 -0.24 11.61 11.33
N GLN A 250 -1.08 10.75 11.93
CA GLN A 250 -2.37 11.20 12.39
C GLN A 250 -2.05 12.24 13.44
N THR A 251 -2.28 13.50 13.10
CA THR A 251 -2.14 14.56 14.08
C THR A 251 -3.16 14.25 15.15
N GLY A 252 -2.74 14.46 16.38
CA GLY A 252 -3.51 14.01 17.51
C GLY A 252 -3.19 14.82 18.72
N THR A 253 -4.16 14.89 19.62
CA THR A 253 -3.99 15.50 20.93
C THR A 253 -2.93 14.71 21.69
N PRO A 254 -1.82 15.34 22.14
CA PRO A 254 -0.81 14.64 22.93
C PRO A 254 -1.40 14.12 24.25
N ILE A 255 -1.08 12.88 24.58
CA ILE A 255 -1.55 12.20 25.79
C ILE A 255 -0.38 11.58 26.56
N LYS A 256 -0.63 11.33 27.85
CA LYS A 256 0.22 10.53 28.72
C LYS A 256 -0.49 9.22 29.05
N ILE A 257 0.26 8.13 28.96
CA ILE A 257 -0.16 6.80 29.39
C ILE A 257 0.72 6.42 30.58
N THR A 258 0.12 6.29 31.76
CA THR A 258 0.84 5.97 33.00
C THR A 258 0.54 4.55 33.44
N VAL A 259 1.58 3.76 33.68
CA VAL A 259 1.51 2.39 34.19
C VAL A 259 2.44 2.25 35.37
N GLY A 260 1.89 2.20 36.59
CA GLY A 260 2.69 2.26 37.81
C GLY A 260 3.55 3.53 37.88
N GLU A 261 4.89 3.37 37.89
CA GLU A 261 5.86 4.48 37.86
C GLU A 261 6.30 4.88 36.44
N VAL A 262 5.90 4.11 35.42
CA VAL A 262 6.23 4.38 34.02
C VAL A 262 5.26 5.41 33.45
N SER A 263 5.79 6.42 32.78
CA SER A 263 5.02 7.38 31.98
C SER A 263 5.47 7.33 30.53
N LEU A 264 4.53 7.03 29.65
CA LEU A 264 4.71 6.94 28.20
C LEU A 264 4.01 8.13 27.53
N ASP A 265 4.60 8.60 26.44
CA ASP A 265 3.99 9.55 25.51
C ASP A 265 3.14 8.81 24.49
N GLY A 266 2.04 9.46 24.11
CA GLY A 266 1.22 9.03 22.98
C GLY A 266 0.48 10.20 22.37
N ILE A 267 -0.31 9.87 21.35
CA ILE A 267 -1.25 10.77 20.70
C ILE A 267 -2.62 10.11 20.70
N LEU A 268 -3.66 10.92 20.86
CA LEU A 268 -5.04 10.54 20.59
C LEU A 268 -5.44 11.15 19.25
N TYR A 269 -5.93 10.34 18.34
CA TYR A 269 -6.21 10.77 16.97
C TYR A 269 -7.34 11.80 16.91
N ASP A 270 -7.34 12.65 15.88
CA ASP A 270 -8.38 13.67 15.67
C ASP A 270 -9.63 13.04 14.99
N THR A 271 -10.19 11.97 15.56
CA THR A 271 -11.42 11.30 15.10
C THR A 271 -12.59 11.58 16.04
N GLU A 272 -13.84 11.49 15.57
CA GLU A 272 -15.02 11.70 16.42
C GLU A 272 -15.05 10.75 17.62
N LEU A 273 -14.73 9.47 17.39
CA LEU A 273 -14.63 8.47 18.47
C LEU A 273 -13.58 8.85 19.51
N ALA A 274 -12.39 9.23 19.05
CA ALA A 274 -11.30 9.63 19.92
C ALA A 274 -11.67 10.88 20.73
N GLU A 275 -12.32 11.86 20.12
CA GLU A 275 -12.83 13.05 20.80
C GLU A 275 -13.90 12.71 21.86
N GLU A 276 -14.80 11.77 21.60
CA GLU A 276 -15.75 11.26 22.60
C GLU A 276 -15.02 10.61 23.78
N ILE A 277 -14.09 9.68 23.50
CA ILE A 277 -13.34 8.95 24.53
C ILE A 277 -12.48 9.90 25.35
N LYS A 278 -11.92 10.95 24.73
CA LYS A 278 -11.14 12.00 25.40
C LYS A 278 -11.92 12.67 26.52
N THR A 279 -13.25 12.76 26.43
CA THR A 279 -14.09 13.38 27.48
C THR A 279 -14.05 12.61 28.81
N TYR A 280 -13.63 11.34 28.79
CA TYR A 280 -13.44 10.52 29.98
C TYR A 280 -12.06 10.66 30.62
N PHE A 281 -11.14 11.45 30.03
CA PHE A 281 -9.80 11.62 30.57
C PHE A 281 -9.81 12.55 31.80
N PRO A 282 -9.04 12.25 32.87
CA PRO A 282 -8.18 11.08 33.02
C PRO A 282 -8.97 9.79 33.24
N LEU A 283 -8.65 8.77 32.46
CA LEU A 283 -9.33 7.49 32.44
C LEU A 283 -8.41 6.40 32.99
N THR A 284 -8.83 5.71 34.04
CA THR A 284 -8.10 4.57 34.61
C THR A 284 -8.77 3.26 34.21
N ILE A 285 -8.00 2.33 33.67
CA ILE A 285 -8.46 1.03 33.21
C ILE A 285 -7.59 -0.07 33.82
N SER A 286 -8.23 -1.08 34.42
CA SER A 286 -7.56 -2.31 34.82
C SER A 286 -7.34 -3.20 33.59
N MET A 287 -6.11 -3.23 33.09
CA MET A 287 -5.75 -3.94 31.85
C MET A 287 -5.01 -5.24 32.14
N VAL A 288 -5.26 -6.26 31.30
CA VAL A 288 -4.63 -7.58 31.40
C VAL A 288 -3.80 -7.84 30.15
N GLY A 289 -2.58 -8.31 30.34
CA GLY A 289 -1.70 -8.73 29.25
C GLY A 289 -2.20 -10.00 28.57
N TYR A 290 -2.25 -10.00 27.24
CA TYR A 290 -2.73 -11.13 26.45
C TYR A 290 -1.88 -11.38 25.21
N GLY A 291 -1.66 -12.67 24.93
CA GLY A 291 -0.99 -13.14 23.71
C GLY A 291 0.45 -12.65 23.50
N GLY A 292 1.07 -12.01 24.49
CA GLY A 292 2.38 -11.36 24.33
C GLY A 292 2.36 -10.18 23.36
N ARG A 293 1.19 -9.57 23.12
CA ARG A 293 1.00 -8.54 22.09
C ARG A 293 0.17 -7.34 22.52
N GLU A 294 -0.70 -7.50 23.51
CA GLU A 294 -1.64 -6.47 23.91
C GLU A 294 -1.86 -6.42 25.42
N TYR A 295 -2.23 -5.25 25.91
CA TYR A 295 -2.87 -5.03 27.21
C TYR A 295 -4.26 -4.48 26.95
N TYR A 296 -5.31 -5.15 27.44
CA TYR A 296 -6.69 -4.69 27.24
C TYR A 296 -7.49 -4.70 28.53
N GLY A 297 -8.49 -3.83 28.63
CA GLY A 297 -9.37 -3.74 29.79
C GLY A 297 -10.73 -3.13 29.45
N GLY A 298 -11.77 -3.59 30.16
CA GLY A 298 -13.14 -3.11 29.96
C GLY A 298 -13.31 -1.66 30.36
N VAL A 299 -14.23 -0.97 29.67
CA VAL A 299 -14.61 0.41 29.96
C VAL A 299 -16.12 0.51 30.21
N GLU A 300 -16.53 1.52 30.98
CA GLU A 300 -17.92 1.72 31.39
C GLU A 300 -18.69 2.70 30.48
N PHE A 301 -18.10 3.13 29.36
CA PHE A 301 -18.70 4.04 28.40
C PHE A 301 -18.99 3.37 27.05
N TYR A 302 -19.95 3.95 26.34
CA TYR A 302 -20.52 3.45 25.09
C TYR A 302 -20.59 4.62 24.11
N PRO A 303 -19.51 4.88 23.35
CA PRO A 303 -19.46 5.97 22.40
C PRO A 303 -20.35 5.66 21.18
N GLU A 304 -20.80 6.70 20.48
CA GLU A 304 -21.78 6.56 19.40
C GLU A 304 -21.16 6.63 17.99
N HIS A 305 -20.04 7.34 17.80
CA HIS A 305 -19.41 7.52 16.49
C HIS A 305 -18.36 6.42 16.23
N LEU A 306 -18.83 5.25 15.81
CA LEU A 306 -18.01 4.05 15.58
C LEU A 306 -17.72 3.85 14.08
N GLU A 307 -16.66 4.48 13.59
CA GLU A 307 -16.18 4.33 12.20
C GLU A 307 -14.73 3.83 12.17
N GLY A 308 -14.32 3.15 11.09
CA GLY A 308 -12.93 2.72 10.90
C GLY A 308 -12.52 1.44 11.64
N GLY A 309 -13.47 0.53 11.89
CA GLY A 309 -13.19 -0.78 12.47
C GLY A 309 -12.35 -1.65 11.55
N GLN A 310 -11.33 -2.30 12.10
CA GLN A 310 -10.40 -3.17 11.38
C GLN A 310 -9.97 -4.37 12.22
N LYS A 311 -9.43 -5.41 11.57
CA LYS A 311 -8.90 -6.60 12.26
C LYS A 311 -7.38 -6.62 12.37
N ASN A 312 -6.71 -5.62 11.82
CA ASN A 312 -5.26 -5.49 11.91
C ASN A 312 -4.93 -4.43 12.95
N PHE A 313 -3.71 -4.48 13.47
CA PHE A 313 -3.18 -3.46 14.37
C PHE A 313 -1.69 -3.29 14.08
N GLU A 314 -1.16 -2.14 14.45
CA GLU A 314 0.28 -1.88 14.48
C GLU A 314 0.80 -1.75 15.91
N ASN A 315 2.10 -1.95 16.08
CA ASN A 315 2.74 -1.73 17.38
C ASN A 315 2.57 -0.26 17.81
N GLY A 316 2.05 -0.07 19.00
CA GLY A 316 1.74 1.19 19.63
C GLY A 316 0.26 1.57 19.54
N ASP A 317 -0.55 0.90 18.73
CA ASP A 317 -1.95 1.28 18.55
C ASP A 317 -2.74 1.22 19.87
N ILE A 318 -3.51 2.28 20.11
CA ILE A 318 -4.51 2.37 21.16
C ILE A 318 -5.87 2.24 20.46
N THR A 319 -6.66 1.24 20.83
CA THR A 319 -7.91 0.92 20.11
C THR A 319 -9.09 0.80 21.06
N TYR A 320 -10.29 1.03 20.53
CA TYR A 320 -11.57 0.67 21.17
C TYR A 320 -12.22 -0.50 20.43
N CYS A 321 -12.75 -1.48 21.16
CA CYS A 321 -13.54 -2.58 20.59
C CYS A 321 -14.99 -2.46 21.04
N GLU A 322 -15.90 -2.25 20.08
CA GLU A 322 -17.34 -2.17 20.33
C GLU A 322 -17.88 -3.50 20.89
N ALA A 323 -17.54 -4.62 20.24
CA ALA A 323 -18.12 -5.93 20.56
C ALA A 323 -17.90 -6.36 22.03
N HIS A 324 -16.81 -5.91 22.64
CA HIS A 324 -16.42 -6.28 23.99
C HIS A 324 -16.39 -5.10 24.98
N HIS A 325 -16.68 -3.88 24.51
CA HIS A 325 -16.59 -2.63 25.29
C HIS A 325 -15.28 -2.52 26.08
N ASN A 326 -14.16 -2.65 25.36
CA ASN A 326 -12.84 -2.57 25.95
C ASN A 326 -11.92 -1.64 25.15
N MET A 327 -10.88 -1.17 25.82
CA MET A 327 -9.75 -0.51 25.18
C MET A 327 -8.52 -1.41 25.25
N ALA A 328 -7.66 -1.33 24.25
CA ALA A 328 -6.41 -2.07 24.18
C ALA A 328 -5.23 -1.17 23.77
N ILE A 329 -4.04 -1.54 24.24
CA ILE A 329 -2.75 -1.08 23.71
C ILE A 329 -2.04 -2.28 23.11
N PHE A 330 -1.73 -2.22 21.81
CA PHE A 330 -0.92 -3.22 21.13
C PHE A 330 0.56 -2.82 21.16
N TYR A 331 1.46 -3.74 21.50
CA TYR A 331 2.88 -3.45 21.66
C TYR A 331 3.82 -4.38 20.87
N ALA A 332 3.31 -5.51 20.37
CA ALA A 332 4.10 -6.45 19.57
C ALA A 332 3.24 -7.19 18.53
N GLN A 333 3.81 -7.49 17.37
CA GLN A 333 3.20 -8.39 16.39
C GLN A 333 3.41 -9.86 16.81
N THR A 334 2.55 -10.74 16.33
CA THR A 334 2.68 -12.20 16.52
C THR A 334 2.52 -12.92 15.19
N ASP A 335 2.78 -14.23 15.17
CA ASP A 335 2.59 -15.10 13.99
C ASP A 335 1.15 -15.07 13.43
N ASN A 336 0.18 -14.57 14.22
CA ASN A 336 -1.19 -14.34 13.77
C ASN A 336 -1.65 -12.92 14.15
N PRO A 337 -1.30 -11.91 13.34
CA PRO A 337 -1.56 -10.50 13.63
C PRO A 337 -3.04 -10.11 13.42
N VAL A 338 -3.83 -10.97 12.77
CA VAL A 338 -5.24 -10.71 12.50
C VAL A 338 -6.09 -11.00 13.74
N LEU A 339 -6.83 -9.99 14.19
CA LEU A 339 -7.75 -10.06 15.31
C LEU A 339 -9.04 -10.81 14.93
N SER A 340 -9.62 -11.49 15.92
CA SER A 340 -10.91 -12.16 15.76
C SER A 340 -12.11 -11.21 15.81
N VAL A 341 -11.89 -9.97 16.26
CA VAL A 341 -12.88 -8.91 16.44
C VAL A 341 -12.37 -7.63 15.81
N ASP A 342 -13.30 -6.77 15.38
CA ASP A 342 -12.95 -5.45 14.86
C ASP A 342 -12.56 -4.54 16.03
N VAL A 343 -11.51 -3.77 15.82
CA VAL A 343 -11.03 -2.72 16.72
C VAL A 343 -10.92 -1.42 15.93
N ILE A 344 -11.21 -0.30 16.59
CA ILE A 344 -11.13 1.02 16.00
C ILE A 344 -9.92 1.73 16.61
N PRO A 345 -8.91 2.12 15.83
CA PRO A 345 -7.81 2.92 16.36
C PRO A 345 -8.29 4.30 16.80
N ILE A 346 -7.93 4.67 18.02
CA ILE A 346 -8.27 5.96 18.63
C ILE A 346 -7.03 6.76 19.02
N GLY A 347 -5.86 6.14 18.99
CA GLY A 347 -4.59 6.80 19.30
C GLY A 347 -3.42 5.85 19.15
N ARG A 348 -2.26 6.30 19.62
CA ARG A 348 -1.02 5.53 19.61
C ARG A 348 -0.10 5.91 20.76
N VAL A 349 0.61 4.92 21.32
CA VAL A 349 1.81 5.13 22.12
C VAL A 349 2.98 5.46 21.19
N THR A 350 3.67 6.56 21.47
CA THR A 350 4.83 7.05 20.69
C THR A 350 6.16 6.85 21.41
N SER A 351 6.13 6.50 22.70
CA SER A 351 7.32 6.07 23.45
C SER A 351 7.77 4.65 23.08
N ASP A 352 8.94 4.27 23.61
CA ASP A 352 9.48 2.91 23.50
C ASP A 352 8.51 1.87 24.08
N LEU A 353 8.10 0.92 23.23
CA LEU A 353 7.13 -0.13 23.55
C LEU A 353 7.74 -1.32 24.29
N SER A 354 9.07 -1.45 24.32
CA SER A 354 9.75 -2.54 25.05
C SER A 354 9.44 -2.54 26.55
N VAL A 355 8.92 -1.42 27.07
CA VAL A 355 8.45 -1.32 28.45
C VAL A 355 7.31 -2.30 28.74
N PHE A 356 6.44 -2.58 27.77
CA PHE A 356 5.30 -3.50 27.94
C PHE A 356 5.71 -4.97 28.13
N GLU A 357 6.92 -5.36 27.69
CA GLU A 357 7.45 -6.72 27.87
C GLU A 357 7.77 -7.03 29.34
N ASN A 358 7.94 -6.01 30.17
CA ASN A 358 8.39 -6.12 31.55
C ASN A 358 7.30 -5.81 32.57
N LEU A 359 6.08 -5.52 32.12
CA LEU A 359 4.93 -5.26 32.99
C LEU A 359 4.35 -6.55 33.57
N ASP A 360 3.62 -6.43 34.68
CA ASP A 360 2.91 -7.56 35.27
C ASP A 360 1.72 -7.96 34.38
N SER A 361 1.25 -9.20 34.55
CA SER A 361 0.09 -9.72 33.79
C SER A 361 -1.21 -8.90 33.92
N ARG A 362 -1.29 -8.02 34.93
CA ARG A 362 -2.39 -7.06 35.12
C ARG A 362 -1.82 -5.75 35.67
N GLU A 363 -2.24 -4.65 35.08
CA GLU A 363 -1.81 -3.31 35.44
C GLU A 363 -2.98 -2.33 35.47
N GLU A 364 -2.86 -1.30 36.32
CA GLU A 364 -3.75 -0.13 36.23
C GLU A 364 -3.11 0.90 35.29
N VAL A 365 -3.77 1.14 34.17
CA VAL A 365 -3.30 2.05 33.12
C VAL A 365 -4.13 3.32 33.15
N ILE A 366 -3.47 4.48 33.23
CA ILE A 366 -4.11 5.79 33.26
C ILE A 366 -3.82 6.52 31.95
N PHE A 367 -4.85 6.90 31.23
CA PHE A 367 -4.77 7.77 30.06
C PHE A 367 -5.17 9.19 30.46
N SER A 368 -4.33 10.18 30.15
CA SER A 368 -4.61 11.59 30.42
C SER A 368 -4.09 12.47 29.29
N LEU A 369 -4.58 13.71 29.21
CA LEU A 369 -3.96 14.71 28.33
C LEU A 369 -2.52 14.99 28.80
N ALA A 370 -1.62 15.24 27.85
CA ALA A 370 -0.31 15.77 28.18
C ALA A 370 -0.43 17.23 28.64
N GLU A 371 0.35 17.63 29.65
CA GLU A 371 0.39 19.01 30.17
C GLU A 371 1.17 19.98 29.26
#